data_AF-A0A960N3Y8-F1
#
_entry.id   AF-A0A960N3Y8-F1
#
_cell.length_a   1.000
_cell.length_b   1.000
_cell.length_c   1.000
_cell.angle_alpha   90.00
_cell.angle_beta   90.00
_cell.angle_gamma   90.00
#
_symmetry.space_group_name_H-M   'P 1'
#
loop_
_entity.id
_entity.type
_entity.pdbx_description
1 polymer ?
#
loop_
_entity_poly.entity_id
_entity_poly.type
_entity_poly.pdbx_seq_one_letter_code
_entity_poly.pdbx_strand_id
1 'polypeptide(L)'
;IHPQKDDKVLTDWNGLMIAAFARAAQVLDDETYATIATKAADFALNELTTKNGRLFKRWRQGEAGLTAHLEDYAFLSWGLLDLYETTYDIRHLSEAIRLTDLTIEHFWDDEGGGFFMTADDSEELLVRSKKLYGGAIPSGNAVSLLNLTRLYRITANPSYEERAENLVKAFSGEIDQGPFAFPLVLCGLDFLFGPSQEIVIVGDPQAEDTRAMLKELRKPFLPNKVVLLKTPENAAALAKVAPYTEGQTSLDGKATIYVCENFACQLPTADLDKMMQLLKRTGTSQK
;
A
#
# COMPACT_ATOMS: atom_id res chain seq x y z
N ILE A 1 39.93 12.15 7.54
CA ILE A 1 39.16 11.27 8.45
C ILE A 1 37.71 11.36 8.00
N HIS A 2 37.13 10.29 7.47
CA HIS A 2 35.70 10.26 7.15
C HIS A 2 34.89 9.93 8.41
N PRO A 3 33.69 10.51 8.59
CA PRO A 3 32.81 10.11 9.69
C PRO A 3 32.50 8.62 9.61
N GLN A 4 32.35 7.95 10.77
CA GLN A 4 31.84 6.58 10.79
C GLN A 4 30.43 6.58 10.22
N LYS A 5 30.15 5.65 9.30
CA LYS A 5 28.83 5.45 8.72
C LYS A 5 28.10 4.39 9.55
N ASP A 6 26.84 4.65 9.90
CA ASP A 6 25.98 3.57 10.36
C ASP A 6 25.66 2.68 9.16
N ASP A 7 26.13 1.43 9.19
CA ASP A 7 26.00 0.43 8.13
C ASP A 7 24.83 -0.54 8.37
N LYS A 8 23.96 -0.25 9.36
CA LYS A 8 22.74 -1.03 9.59
C LYS A 8 21.72 -0.82 8.48
N VAL A 9 21.10 -1.91 8.06
CA VAL A 9 19.92 -1.91 7.20
C VAL A 9 18.71 -2.09 8.14
N LEU A 10 17.83 -1.09 8.21
CA LEU A 10 16.65 -1.10 9.07
C LEU A 10 15.39 -1.36 8.23
N THR A 11 14.52 -2.24 8.70
CA THR A 11 13.34 -2.67 7.95
C THR A 11 12.37 -1.51 7.68
N ASP A 12 12.02 -0.75 8.71
CA ASP A 12 11.23 0.47 8.62
C ASP A 12 11.76 1.47 7.56
N TRP A 13 13.04 1.88 7.65
CA TRP A 13 13.65 2.82 6.72
C TRP A 13 13.73 2.29 5.28
N ASN A 14 13.95 0.97 5.11
CA ASN A 14 13.95 0.37 3.78
C ASN A 14 12.53 0.34 3.19
N GLY A 15 11.49 0.13 4.00
CA GLY A 15 10.10 0.26 3.56
C GLY A 15 9.80 1.65 2.97
N LEU A 16 10.21 2.72 3.67
CA LEU A 16 10.08 4.10 3.17
C LEU A 16 10.90 4.35 1.91
N MET A 17 12.12 3.82 1.85
CA MET A 17 13.00 3.94 0.68
C MET A 17 12.39 3.23 -0.55
N ILE A 18 11.84 2.02 -0.37
CA ILE A 18 11.16 1.26 -1.43
C ILE A 18 9.96 2.06 -1.95
N ALA A 19 9.12 2.59 -1.05
CA ALA A 19 7.98 3.44 -1.43
C ALA A 19 8.44 4.65 -2.27
N ALA A 20 9.49 5.35 -1.83
CA ALA A 20 10.02 6.51 -2.54
C ALA A 20 10.54 6.16 -3.96
N PHE A 21 11.33 5.09 -4.10
CA PHE A 21 11.84 4.66 -5.41
C PHE A 21 10.73 4.12 -6.32
N ALA A 22 9.76 3.37 -5.78
CA ALA A 22 8.62 2.90 -6.54
C ALA A 22 7.82 4.07 -7.12
N ARG A 23 7.54 5.10 -6.32
CA ARG A 23 6.86 6.33 -6.78
C ARG A 23 7.72 7.13 -7.77
N ALA A 24 9.03 7.25 -7.53
CA ALA A 24 9.94 7.91 -8.45
C ALA A 24 9.94 7.26 -9.83
N ALA A 25 9.91 5.92 -9.90
CA ALA A 25 9.80 5.20 -11.16
C ALA A 25 8.54 5.57 -11.95
N GLN A 26 7.39 5.71 -11.27
CA GLN A 26 6.13 6.09 -11.92
C GLN A 26 6.14 7.54 -12.41
N VAL A 27 6.63 8.48 -11.59
CA VAL A 27 6.58 9.92 -11.87
C VAL A 27 7.64 10.35 -12.88
N LEU A 28 8.83 9.76 -12.81
CA LEU A 28 9.97 10.11 -13.66
C LEU A 28 10.07 9.22 -14.91
N ASP A 29 9.23 8.19 -15.03
CA ASP A 29 9.22 7.22 -16.14
C ASP A 29 10.60 6.56 -16.34
N ASP A 30 11.24 6.16 -15.23
CA ASP A 30 12.59 5.55 -15.20
C ASP A 30 12.58 4.22 -14.43
N GLU A 31 12.71 3.13 -15.19
CA GLU A 31 12.72 1.75 -14.68
C GLU A 31 13.91 1.44 -13.77
N THR A 32 14.96 2.26 -13.78
CA THR A 32 16.10 2.11 -12.85
C THR A 32 15.63 2.20 -11.41
N TYR A 33 14.70 3.10 -11.10
CA TYR A 33 14.17 3.25 -9.75
C TYR A 33 13.31 2.06 -9.34
N ALA A 34 12.49 1.52 -10.26
CA ALA A 34 11.74 0.28 -10.01
C ALA A 34 12.68 -0.89 -9.73
N THR A 35 13.78 -1.00 -10.48
CA THR A 35 14.81 -2.04 -10.28
C THR A 35 15.48 -1.92 -8.91
N ILE A 36 15.79 -0.70 -8.45
CA ILE A 36 16.36 -0.46 -7.11
C ILE A 36 15.36 -0.87 -6.03
N ALA A 37 14.09 -0.45 -6.16
CA ALA A 37 13.04 -0.78 -5.22
C ALA A 37 12.79 -2.30 -5.13
N THR A 38 12.72 -3.01 -6.27
CA THR A 38 12.58 -4.47 -6.32
C THR A 38 13.74 -5.17 -5.63
N LYS A 39 14.99 -4.77 -5.89
CA LYS A 39 16.16 -5.37 -5.22
C LYS A 39 16.13 -5.16 -3.71
N ALA A 40 15.71 -3.99 -3.24
CA ALA A 40 15.59 -3.70 -1.82
C ALA A 40 14.44 -4.49 -1.17
N ALA A 41 13.30 -4.62 -1.85
CA ALA A 41 12.18 -5.44 -1.41
C ALA A 41 12.57 -6.92 -1.32
N ASP A 42 13.18 -7.47 -2.36
CA ASP A 42 13.70 -8.84 -2.38
C ASP A 42 14.70 -9.07 -1.25
N PHE A 43 15.61 -8.13 -0.99
CA PHE A 43 16.53 -8.22 0.14
C PHE A 43 15.77 -8.26 1.47
N ALA A 44 14.82 -7.35 1.70
CA ALA A 44 14.07 -7.31 2.95
C ALA A 44 13.24 -8.59 3.17
N LEU A 45 12.57 -9.08 2.12
CA LEU A 45 11.77 -10.30 2.19
C LEU A 45 12.62 -11.55 2.42
N ASN A 46 13.87 -11.59 1.91
CA ASN A 46 14.74 -12.76 2.08
C ASN A 46 15.58 -12.72 3.37
N GLU A 47 16.14 -11.57 3.71
CA GLU A 47 17.14 -11.43 4.78
C GLU A 47 16.55 -10.88 6.09
N LEU A 48 15.49 -10.07 6.00
CA LEU A 48 14.84 -9.45 7.16
C LEU A 48 13.54 -10.16 7.55
N THR A 49 13.27 -11.34 6.99
CA THR A 49 12.13 -12.18 7.35
C THR A 49 12.60 -13.46 8.05
N THR A 50 12.00 -13.78 9.17
CA THR A 50 12.26 -14.99 9.93
C THR A 50 11.71 -16.22 9.21
N LYS A 51 12.09 -17.42 9.65
CA LYS A 51 11.55 -18.69 9.11
C LYS A 51 10.04 -18.86 9.30
N ASN A 52 9.45 -18.20 10.30
CA ASN A 52 8.01 -18.18 10.54
C ASN A 52 7.31 -16.95 9.91
N GLY A 53 7.99 -16.19 9.05
CA GLY A 53 7.41 -15.07 8.30
C GLY A 53 7.33 -13.74 9.07
N ARG A 54 7.80 -13.67 10.31
CA ARG A 54 7.89 -12.41 11.09
C ARG A 54 9.05 -11.56 10.57
N LEU A 55 9.07 -10.27 10.88
CA LEU A 55 10.16 -9.39 10.48
C LEU A 55 11.23 -9.30 11.57
N PHE A 56 12.49 -9.17 11.14
CA PHE A 56 13.56 -8.63 11.95
C PHE A 56 13.58 -7.11 11.82
N LYS A 57 14.03 -6.40 12.85
CA LYS A 57 14.18 -4.93 12.78
C LYS A 57 15.40 -4.50 11.99
N ARG A 58 16.49 -5.27 12.08
CA ARG A 58 17.77 -4.90 11.48
C ARG A 58 18.47 -6.05 10.78
N TRP A 59 19.31 -5.68 9.84
CA TRP A 59 20.38 -6.50 9.31
C TRP A 59 21.68 -5.72 9.39
N ARG A 60 22.76 -6.41 9.79
CA ARG A 60 24.11 -5.83 9.83
C ARG A 60 25.14 -6.92 9.70
N GLN A 61 26.12 -6.76 8.81
CA GLN A 61 27.28 -7.66 8.69
C GLN A 61 26.91 -9.15 8.54
N GLY A 62 25.90 -9.45 7.73
CA GLY A 62 25.46 -10.84 7.48
C GLY A 62 24.48 -11.40 8.51
N GLU A 63 24.09 -10.61 9.51
CA GLU A 63 23.20 -11.05 10.58
C GLU A 63 21.94 -10.18 10.67
N ALA A 64 20.79 -10.83 10.48
CA ALA A 64 19.49 -10.26 10.81
C ALA A 64 19.14 -10.51 12.27
N GLY A 65 18.48 -9.55 12.92
CA GLY A 65 18.10 -9.69 14.31
C GLY A 65 17.27 -8.53 14.86
N LEU A 66 17.00 -8.63 16.16
CA LEU A 66 16.08 -7.77 16.93
C LEU A 66 14.62 -7.91 16.49
N THR A 67 13.72 -7.84 17.46
CA THR A 67 12.28 -7.90 17.23
C THR A 67 11.80 -6.67 16.47
N ALA A 68 11.08 -6.89 15.37
CA ALA A 68 10.43 -5.84 14.61
C ALA A 68 9.27 -5.20 15.40
N HIS A 69 9.09 -3.90 15.18
CA HIS A 69 8.01 -3.10 15.75
C HIS A 69 6.98 -2.79 14.68
N LEU A 70 5.86 -2.18 15.08
CA LEU A 70 4.77 -1.78 14.18
C LEU A 70 5.27 -1.04 12.93
N GLU A 71 6.20 -0.09 13.07
CA GLU A 71 6.74 0.67 11.95
C GLU A 71 7.45 -0.20 10.91
N ASP A 72 8.14 -1.27 11.34
CA ASP A 72 8.85 -2.16 10.43
C ASP A 72 7.87 -2.88 9.49
N TYR A 73 6.73 -3.33 10.03
CA TYR A 73 5.67 -3.94 9.23
C TYR A 73 4.90 -2.91 8.39
N ALA A 74 4.46 -1.82 9.01
CA ALA A 74 3.64 -0.81 8.35
C ALA A 74 4.38 -0.19 7.16
N PHE A 75 5.67 0.16 7.32
CA PHE A 75 6.42 0.84 6.27
C PHE A 75 6.84 -0.13 5.17
N LEU A 76 7.18 -1.37 5.49
CA LEU A 76 7.49 -2.37 4.47
C LEU A 76 6.24 -2.72 3.65
N SER A 77 5.08 -2.92 4.29
CA SER A 77 3.79 -3.09 3.59
C SER A 77 3.49 -1.91 2.67
N TRP A 78 3.71 -0.67 3.13
CA TRP A 78 3.53 0.51 2.29
C TRP A 78 4.47 0.49 1.07
N GLY A 79 5.76 0.22 1.27
CA GLY A 79 6.73 0.09 0.18
C GLY A 79 6.34 -0.98 -0.84
N LEU A 80 5.86 -2.14 -0.38
CA LEU A 80 5.42 -3.23 -1.24
C LEU A 80 4.15 -2.89 -2.02
N LEU A 81 3.20 -2.17 -1.43
CA LEU A 81 2.01 -1.68 -2.14
C LEU A 81 2.37 -0.66 -3.23
N ASP A 82 3.26 0.30 -2.93
CA ASP A 82 3.74 1.26 -3.93
C ASP A 82 4.51 0.55 -5.05
N LEU A 83 5.35 -0.43 -4.70
CA LEU A 83 6.09 -1.22 -5.66
C LEU A 83 5.17 -2.08 -6.53
N TYR A 84 4.11 -2.67 -5.96
CA TYR A 84 3.08 -3.37 -6.71
C TYR A 84 2.43 -2.46 -7.75
N GLU A 85 1.99 -1.25 -7.40
CA GLU A 85 1.38 -0.33 -8.38
C GLU A 85 2.38 0.21 -9.42
N THR A 86 3.68 0.03 -9.19
CA THR A 86 4.73 0.35 -10.15
C THR A 86 5.00 -0.80 -11.14
N THR A 87 5.15 -2.02 -10.64
CA THR A 87 5.61 -3.19 -11.41
C THR A 87 4.51 -4.17 -11.80
N TYR A 88 3.36 -4.09 -11.11
CA TYR A 88 2.24 -5.02 -11.17
C TYR A 88 2.61 -6.48 -10.86
N ASP A 89 3.74 -6.70 -10.20
CA ASP A 89 4.14 -8.02 -9.74
C ASP A 89 3.33 -8.40 -8.50
N ILE A 90 2.40 -9.36 -8.68
CA ILE A 90 1.47 -9.83 -7.66
C ILE A 90 2.16 -10.35 -6.39
N ARG A 91 3.44 -10.74 -6.46
CA ARG A 91 4.22 -11.16 -5.29
C ARG A 91 4.32 -10.04 -4.25
N HIS A 92 4.53 -8.79 -4.68
CA HIS A 92 4.61 -7.65 -3.76
C HIS A 92 3.27 -7.39 -3.07
N LEU A 93 2.15 -7.46 -3.80
CA LEU A 93 0.82 -7.32 -3.20
C LEU A 93 0.52 -8.45 -2.21
N SER A 94 0.87 -9.68 -2.56
CA SER A 94 0.68 -10.85 -1.68
C SER A 94 1.48 -10.71 -0.38
N GLU A 95 2.72 -10.24 -0.45
CA GLU A 95 3.54 -9.98 0.74
C GLU A 95 3.04 -8.78 1.55
N ALA A 96 2.54 -7.72 0.91
CA ALA A 96 1.92 -6.60 1.62
C ALA A 96 0.67 -7.02 2.40
N ILE A 97 -0.17 -7.89 1.81
CA ILE A 97 -1.31 -8.51 2.48
C ILE A 97 -0.82 -9.31 3.68
N ARG A 98 0.12 -10.24 3.47
CA ARG A 98 0.67 -11.10 4.53
C ARG A 98 1.25 -10.32 5.70
N LEU A 99 2.03 -9.27 5.43
CA LEU A 99 2.60 -8.42 6.47
C LEU A 99 1.55 -7.59 7.20
N THR A 100 0.51 -7.12 6.49
CA THR A 100 -0.60 -6.40 7.12
C THR A 100 -1.44 -7.33 7.99
N ASP A 101 -1.70 -8.55 7.55
CA ASP A 101 -2.40 -9.57 8.34
C ASP A 101 -1.63 -9.91 9.62
N LEU A 102 -0.30 -10.09 9.53
CA LEU A 102 0.57 -10.25 10.71
C LEU A 102 0.57 -9.02 11.63
N THR A 103 0.36 -7.82 11.08
CA THR A 103 0.22 -6.60 11.86
C THR A 103 -1.09 -6.63 12.65
N ILE A 104 -2.19 -7.03 12.00
CA ILE A 104 -3.50 -7.21 12.63
C ILE A 104 -3.43 -8.28 13.72
N GLU A 105 -2.83 -9.44 13.42
CA GLU A 105 -2.76 -10.56 14.35
C GLU A 105 -2.04 -10.20 15.65
N HIS A 106 -0.88 -9.54 15.57
CA HIS A 106 0.01 -9.42 16.72
C HIS A 106 0.05 -8.03 17.36
N PHE A 107 -0.39 -7.00 16.66
CA PHE A 107 -0.28 -5.61 17.13
C PHE A 107 -1.63 -4.96 17.38
N TRP A 108 -2.75 -5.52 16.90
CA TRP A 108 -4.05 -4.92 17.08
C TRP A 108 -4.51 -4.95 18.55
N ASP A 109 -5.18 -3.89 18.97
CA ASP A 109 -5.86 -3.79 20.26
C ASP A 109 -7.36 -4.04 20.09
N ASP A 110 -7.84 -5.24 20.43
CA ASP A 110 -9.25 -5.58 20.32
C ASP A 110 -10.15 -4.82 21.31
N GLU A 111 -9.61 -4.26 22.40
CA GLU A 111 -10.38 -3.49 23.37
C GLU A 111 -10.45 -2.00 22.98
N GLY A 112 -9.28 -1.42 22.68
CA GLY A 112 -9.14 0.02 22.49
C GLY A 112 -8.96 0.48 21.05
N GLY A 113 -8.88 -0.43 20.08
CA GLY A 113 -8.63 -0.14 18.66
C GLY A 113 -7.22 0.41 18.36
N GLY A 114 -6.85 0.36 17.09
CA GLY A 114 -5.50 0.74 16.65
C GLY A 114 -4.45 -0.30 17.02
N PHE A 115 -3.19 0.03 16.79
CA PHE A 115 -2.07 -0.89 16.91
C PHE A 115 -1.09 -0.46 18.00
N PHE A 116 -0.68 -1.42 18.82
CA PHE A 116 0.46 -1.31 19.72
C PHE A 116 1.76 -1.23 18.94
N MET A 117 2.77 -0.57 19.51
CA MET A 117 4.10 -0.47 18.89
C MET A 117 4.87 -1.79 18.90
N THR A 118 4.69 -2.63 19.92
CA THR A 118 5.35 -3.93 20.08
C THR A 118 4.35 -5.04 19.86
N ALA A 119 4.81 -6.21 19.42
CA ALA A 119 3.95 -7.38 19.23
C ALA A 119 3.52 -7.99 20.58
N ASP A 120 2.41 -8.72 20.58
CA ASP A 120 1.88 -9.44 21.75
C ASP A 120 2.77 -10.60 22.20
N ASP A 121 3.52 -11.18 21.26
CA ASP A 121 4.47 -12.28 21.44
C ASP A 121 5.93 -11.81 21.63
N SER A 122 6.14 -10.51 21.83
CA SER A 122 7.47 -9.94 22.10
C SER A 122 7.82 -9.98 23.60
N GLU A 123 8.90 -9.31 24.00
CA GLU A 123 9.26 -9.24 25.42
C GLU A 123 8.09 -8.72 26.27
N GLU A 124 7.87 -9.34 27.43
CA GLU A 124 6.76 -8.96 28.29
C GLU A 124 6.99 -7.55 28.85
N LEU A 125 6.22 -6.59 28.34
CA LEU A 125 6.24 -5.20 28.79
C LEU A 125 5.12 -4.95 29.80
N LEU A 126 5.41 -4.14 30.82
CA LEU A 126 4.39 -3.70 31.79
C LEU A 126 3.23 -2.96 31.12
N VAL A 127 3.50 -2.19 30.06
CA VAL A 127 2.52 -1.45 29.26
C VAL A 127 2.97 -1.43 27.80
N ARG A 128 2.10 -1.86 26.88
CA ARG A 128 2.28 -1.64 25.43
C ARG A 128 1.67 -0.30 25.06
N SER A 129 2.46 0.59 24.46
CA SER A 129 1.98 1.92 24.04
C SER A 129 1.45 1.90 22.61
N LYS A 130 0.41 2.70 22.36
CA LYS A 130 -0.08 3.06 21.01
C LYS A 130 0.25 4.53 20.77
N LYS A 131 0.58 4.89 19.53
CA LYS A 131 0.89 6.27 19.15
C LYS A 131 0.35 6.59 17.76
N LEU A 132 -0.29 7.74 17.65
CA LEU A 132 -0.69 8.32 16.36
C LEU A 132 0.28 9.40 15.88
N TYR A 133 0.91 10.14 16.80
CA TYR A 133 1.92 11.17 16.46
C TYR A 133 3.28 10.54 16.11
N GLY A 134 3.85 10.89 14.95
CA GLY A 134 5.12 10.35 14.46
C GLY A 134 6.33 11.30 14.50
N GLY A 135 6.11 12.61 14.72
CA GLY A 135 7.19 13.59 14.69
C GLY A 135 7.80 13.77 13.29
N ALA A 136 9.08 13.41 13.12
CA ALA A 136 9.82 13.61 11.87
C ALA A 136 9.47 12.61 10.76
N ILE A 137 8.93 11.45 11.13
CA ILE A 137 8.43 10.40 10.22
C ILE A 137 6.98 10.09 10.61
N PRO A 138 6.15 9.48 9.76
CA PRO A 138 4.81 9.08 10.18
C PRO A 138 4.87 8.01 11.28
N SER A 139 3.79 7.87 12.05
CA SER A 139 3.65 6.77 13.01
C SER A 139 3.27 5.48 12.30
N GLY A 140 3.55 4.34 12.94
CA GLY A 140 3.07 3.03 12.46
C GLY A 140 1.55 2.98 12.28
N ASN A 141 0.77 3.54 13.21
CA ASN A 141 -0.69 3.61 13.09
C ASN A 141 -1.15 4.45 11.89
N ALA A 142 -0.50 5.59 11.61
CA ALA A 142 -0.86 6.42 10.48
C ALA A 142 -0.62 5.72 9.13
N VAL A 143 0.50 4.98 9.01
CA VAL A 143 0.78 4.20 7.80
C VAL A 143 -0.13 2.97 7.72
N SER A 144 -0.41 2.29 8.83
CA SER A 144 -1.36 1.17 8.87
C SER A 144 -2.76 1.59 8.44
N LEU A 145 -3.24 2.78 8.81
CA LEU A 145 -4.52 3.32 8.32
C LEU A 145 -4.55 3.39 6.78
N LEU A 146 -3.49 3.92 6.17
CA LEU A 146 -3.37 3.98 4.71
C LEU A 146 -3.28 2.59 4.08
N ASN A 147 -2.49 1.68 4.64
CA ASN A 147 -2.34 0.32 4.13
C ASN A 147 -3.67 -0.45 4.19
N LEU A 148 -4.38 -0.39 5.32
CA LEU A 148 -5.71 -0.99 5.48
C LEU A 148 -6.69 -0.42 4.46
N THR A 149 -6.71 0.90 4.28
CA THR A 149 -7.58 1.56 3.31
C THR A 149 -7.27 1.11 1.87
N ARG A 150 -5.99 1.08 1.49
CA ARG A 150 -5.55 0.60 0.16
C ARG A 150 -5.89 -0.86 -0.06
N LEU A 151 -5.60 -1.71 0.91
CA LEU A 151 -5.90 -3.14 0.83
C LEU A 151 -7.40 -3.39 0.76
N TYR A 152 -8.22 -2.63 1.49
CA TYR A 152 -9.67 -2.67 1.31
C TYR A 152 -10.07 -2.34 -0.13
N ARG A 153 -9.60 -1.21 -0.68
CA ARG A 153 -9.91 -0.81 -2.07
C ARG A 153 -9.40 -1.81 -3.10
N ILE A 154 -8.25 -2.44 -2.87
CA ILE A 154 -7.66 -3.45 -3.76
C ILE A 154 -8.43 -4.76 -3.70
N THR A 155 -8.73 -5.27 -2.51
CA THR A 155 -9.23 -6.64 -2.29
C THR A 155 -10.75 -6.73 -2.18
N ALA A 156 -11.42 -5.61 -1.93
CA ALA A 156 -12.82 -5.54 -1.50
C ALA A 156 -13.11 -6.36 -0.22
N ASN A 157 -12.10 -6.63 0.61
CA ASN A 157 -12.28 -7.33 1.87
C ASN A 157 -12.71 -6.36 2.99
N PRO A 158 -13.97 -6.43 3.48
CA PRO A 158 -14.51 -5.49 4.46
C PRO A 158 -13.78 -5.51 5.81
N SER A 159 -13.04 -6.59 6.14
CA SER A 159 -12.30 -6.64 7.40
C SER A 159 -11.23 -5.54 7.49
N TYR A 160 -10.63 -5.15 6.37
CA TYR A 160 -9.65 -4.07 6.36
C TYR A 160 -10.30 -2.70 6.60
N GLU A 161 -11.48 -2.45 6.01
CA GLU A 161 -12.26 -1.24 6.25
C GLU A 161 -12.67 -1.12 7.71
N GLU A 162 -13.21 -2.20 8.30
CA GLU A 162 -13.61 -2.23 9.70
C GLU A 162 -12.43 -1.89 10.64
N ARG A 163 -11.25 -2.46 10.39
CA ARG A 163 -10.04 -2.15 11.17
C ARG A 163 -9.58 -0.70 10.94
N ALA A 164 -9.66 -0.18 9.71
CA ALA A 164 -9.34 1.21 9.42
C ALA A 164 -10.27 2.18 10.17
N GLU A 165 -11.58 1.94 10.14
CA GLU A 165 -12.55 2.74 10.88
C GLU A 165 -12.33 2.67 12.40
N ASN A 166 -12.08 1.48 12.94
CA ASN A 166 -11.87 1.31 14.38
C ASN A 166 -10.59 1.98 14.86
N LEU A 167 -9.53 2.01 14.03
CA LEU A 167 -8.32 2.78 14.31
C LEU A 167 -8.65 4.28 14.39
N VAL A 168 -9.39 4.80 13.40
CA VAL A 168 -9.80 6.20 13.39
C VAL A 168 -10.65 6.55 14.62
N LYS A 169 -11.63 5.70 14.96
CA LYS A 169 -12.48 5.89 16.14
C LYS A 169 -11.65 5.95 17.42
N ALA A 170 -10.66 5.06 17.58
CA ALA A 170 -9.79 5.00 18.74
C ALA A 170 -9.00 6.28 19.00
N PHE A 171 -8.57 6.97 17.93
CA PHE A 171 -7.80 8.21 18.03
C PHE A 171 -8.59 9.48 17.68
N SER A 172 -9.91 9.37 17.50
CA SER A 172 -10.77 10.49 17.05
C SER A 172 -10.66 11.71 17.96
N GLY A 173 -10.54 11.52 19.27
CA GLY A 173 -10.35 12.63 20.22
C GLY A 173 -9.01 13.37 20.05
N GLU A 174 -7.91 12.67 19.75
CA GLU A 174 -6.62 13.30 19.48
C GLU A 174 -6.65 14.07 18.14
N ILE A 175 -7.26 13.46 17.12
CA ILE A 175 -7.40 14.05 15.79
C ILE A 175 -8.24 15.33 15.86
N ASP A 176 -9.35 15.33 16.59
CA ASP A 176 -10.23 16.50 16.75
C ASP A 176 -9.52 17.66 17.47
N GLN A 177 -8.73 17.36 18.51
CA GLN A 177 -8.00 18.38 19.27
C GLN A 177 -6.87 19.04 18.47
N GLY A 178 -6.24 18.32 17.54
CA GLY A 178 -5.04 18.80 16.85
C GLY A 178 -4.78 18.14 15.50
N PRO A 179 -5.65 18.32 14.49
CA PRO A 179 -5.56 17.59 13.23
C PRO A 179 -4.24 17.84 12.47
N PHE A 180 -3.68 19.04 12.58
CA PHE A 180 -2.41 19.40 11.93
C PHE A 180 -1.20 18.60 12.43
N ALA A 181 -1.30 17.94 13.59
CA ALA A 181 -0.26 17.05 14.09
C ALA A 181 -0.24 15.68 13.37
N PHE A 182 -1.26 15.36 12.58
CA PHE A 182 -1.47 14.04 12.00
C PHE A 182 -1.71 14.07 10.47
N PRO A 183 -0.84 14.72 9.67
CA PRO A 183 -1.10 14.93 8.25
C PRO A 183 -1.33 13.62 7.46
N LEU A 184 -0.56 12.57 7.75
CA LEU A 184 -0.73 11.29 7.06
C LEU A 184 -2.03 10.58 7.46
N VAL A 185 -2.51 10.78 8.68
CA VAL A 185 -3.81 10.27 9.12
C VAL A 185 -4.93 10.99 8.37
N LEU A 186 -4.82 12.30 8.18
CA LEU A 186 -5.78 13.06 7.38
C LEU A 186 -5.82 12.57 5.92
N CYS A 187 -4.67 12.25 5.32
CA CYS A 187 -4.64 11.58 4.01
C CYS A 187 -5.34 10.21 4.04
N GLY A 188 -5.15 9.44 5.11
CA GLY A 188 -5.85 8.17 5.31
C GLY A 188 -7.36 8.33 5.44
N LEU A 189 -7.83 9.36 6.16
CA LEU A 189 -9.25 9.69 6.29
C LEU A 189 -9.86 10.12 4.96
N ASP A 190 -9.17 10.99 4.22
CA ASP A 190 -9.59 11.45 2.90
C ASP A 190 -9.76 10.26 1.94
N PHE A 191 -8.83 9.31 1.97
CA PHE A 191 -8.93 8.09 1.16
C PHE A 191 -10.03 7.14 1.66
N LEU A 192 -10.16 6.96 2.98
CA LEU A 192 -11.14 6.04 3.56
C LEU A 192 -12.57 6.49 3.23
N PHE A 193 -12.88 7.77 3.43
CA PHE A 193 -14.22 8.33 3.16
C PHE A 193 -14.45 8.67 1.69
N GLY A 194 -13.37 8.93 0.94
CA GLY A 194 -13.41 9.14 -0.49
C GLY A 194 -13.89 10.55 -0.92
N PRO A 195 -14.11 10.73 -2.23
CA PRO A 195 -14.23 9.68 -3.23
C PRO A 195 -12.90 8.96 -3.50
N SER A 196 -12.97 7.63 -3.66
CA SER A 196 -11.86 6.77 -4.09
C SER A 196 -12.13 6.20 -5.48
N GLN A 197 -11.06 5.86 -6.20
CA GLN A 197 -11.13 5.20 -7.50
C GLN A 197 -10.42 3.85 -7.47
N GLU A 198 -11.17 2.80 -7.75
CA GLU A 198 -10.64 1.46 -7.97
C GLU A 198 -10.47 1.26 -9.49
N ILE A 199 -9.22 1.22 -9.93
CA ILE A 199 -8.88 1.20 -11.37
C ILE A 199 -8.33 -0.17 -11.73
N VAL A 200 -8.93 -0.82 -12.72
CA VAL A 200 -8.41 -2.06 -13.28
C VAL A 200 -8.14 -1.89 -14.76
N ILE A 201 -6.90 -2.15 -15.16
CA ILE A 201 -6.52 -2.25 -16.57
C ILE A 201 -6.41 -3.73 -16.92
N VAL A 202 -7.07 -4.15 -17.98
CA VAL A 202 -6.98 -5.51 -18.52
C VAL A 202 -6.23 -5.46 -19.84
N GLY A 203 -5.06 -6.09 -19.90
CA GLY A 203 -4.21 -6.06 -21.09
C GLY A 203 -2.84 -6.72 -20.89
N ASP A 204 -2.12 -6.92 -21.99
CA ASP A 204 -0.73 -7.39 -21.97
C ASP A 204 0.19 -6.21 -21.59
N PRO A 205 1.02 -6.31 -20.53
CA PRO A 205 1.92 -5.24 -20.09
C PRO A 205 2.95 -4.82 -21.14
N GLN A 206 3.25 -5.67 -22.13
CA GLN A 206 4.20 -5.37 -23.21
C GLN A 206 3.52 -4.74 -24.43
N ALA A 207 2.18 -4.81 -24.53
CA ALA A 207 1.44 -4.20 -25.61
C ALA A 207 1.51 -2.66 -25.55
N GLU A 208 1.48 -2.01 -26.73
CA GLU A 208 1.59 -0.56 -26.83
C GLU A 208 0.41 0.18 -26.19
N ASP A 209 -0.81 -0.34 -26.35
CA ASP A 209 -2.03 0.22 -25.79
C ASP A 209 -2.06 0.17 -24.25
N THR A 210 -1.68 -0.96 -23.65
CA THR A 210 -1.55 -1.08 -22.18
C THR A 210 -0.51 -0.11 -21.63
N ARG A 211 0.68 -0.03 -22.25
CA ARG A 211 1.74 0.90 -21.83
C ARG A 211 1.31 2.34 -21.96
N ALA A 212 0.58 2.69 -23.03
CA ALA A 212 0.02 4.03 -23.20
C ALA A 212 -0.99 4.37 -22.09
N MET A 213 -1.92 3.46 -21.75
CA MET A 213 -2.85 3.67 -20.64
C MET A 213 -2.13 3.88 -19.31
N LEU A 214 -1.19 2.99 -18.97
CA LEU A 214 -0.41 3.09 -17.73
C LEU A 214 0.36 4.41 -17.65
N LYS A 215 0.96 4.85 -18.76
CA LYS A 215 1.68 6.12 -18.83
C LYS A 215 0.76 7.32 -18.61
N GLU A 216 -0.41 7.37 -19.25
CA GLU A 216 -1.37 8.46 -19.06
C GLU A 216 -1.94 8.47 -17.63
N LEU A 217 -2.19 7.29 -17.04
CA LEU A 217 -2.70 7.16 -15.66
C LEU A 217 -1.73 7.71 -14.60
N ARG A 218 -0.43 7.71 -14.88
CA ARG A 218 0.63 8.18 -13.97
C ARG A 218 0.80 9.70 -13.97
N LYS A 219 0.31 10.41 -14.99
CA LYS A 219 0.46 11.88 -15.12
C LYS A 219 -0.34 12.69 -14.08
N PRO A 220 -1.65 12.43 -13.85
CA PRO A 220 -2.42 13.21 -12.88
C PRO A 220 -2.11 12.77 -11.45
N PHE A 221 -2.09 13.74 -10.53
CA PHE A 221 -2.08 13.45 -9.10
C PHE A 221 -3.47 13.00 -8.66
N LEU A 222 -3.61 11.69 -8.41
CA LEU A 222 -4.83 11.03 -7.93
C LEU A 222 -4.51 10.35 -6.60
N PRO A 223 -4.68 11.02 -5.45
CA PRO A 223 -4.23 10.51 -4.15
C PRO A 223 -5.06 9.32 -3.65
N ASN A 224 -6.34 9.25 -4.02
CA ASN A 224 -7.29 8.25 -3.52
C ASN A 224 -7.60 7.21 -4.59
N LYS A 225 -6.56 6.67 -5.25
CA LYS A 225 -6.73 5.59 -6.22
C LYS A 225 -5.98 4.34 -5.79
N VAL A 226 -6.46 3.20 -6.29
CA VAL A 226 -5.66 1.98 -6.38
C VAL A 226 -5.70 1.48 -7.82
N VAL A 227 -4.58 0.93 -8.29
CA VAL A 227 -4.47 0.41 -9.65
C VAL A 227 -4.11 -1.06 -9.65
N LEU A 228 -4.91 -1.86 -10.34
CA LEU A 228 -4.67 -3.27 -10.62
C LEU A 228 -4.43 -3.45 -12.13
N LEU A 229 -3.45 -4.26 -12.48
CA LEU A 229 -3.26 -4.72 -13.87
C LEU A 229 -3.56 -6.21 -13.95
N LYS A 230 -4.61 -6.56 -14.70
CA LYS A 230 -5.00 -7.94 -14.99
C LYS A 230 -4.40 -8.35 -16.34
N THR A 231 -3.51 -9.32 -16.32
CA THR A 231 -2.89 -9.93 -17.49
C THR A 231 -3.37 -11.37 -17.63
N PRO A 232 -3.26 -11.99 -18.82
CA PRO A 232 -3.57 -13.42 -18.97
C PRO A 232 -2.79 -14.31 -18.00
N GLU A 233 -1.54 -13.96 -17.69
CA GLU A 233 -0.63 -14.72 -16.83
C GLU A 233 -0.98 -14.59 -15.35
N ASN A 234 -1.42 -13.41 -14.90
CA ASN A 234 -1.69 -13.15 -13.49
C ASN A 234 -3.18 -13.29 -13.11
N ALA A 235 -4.10 -13.40 -14.07
CA ALA A 235 -5.55 -13.32 -13.84
C ALA A 235 -6.04 -14.23 -12.69
N ALA A 236 -5.57 -15.48 -12.64
CA ALA A 236 -5.96 -16.42 -11.60
C ALA A 236 -5.38 -16.07 -10.21
N ALA A 237 -4.16 -15.52 -10.15
CA ALA A 237 -3.56 -15.07 -8.90
C ALA A 237 -4.22 -13.78 -8.40
N LEU A 238 -4.51 -12.84 -9.32
CA LEU A 238 -5.19 -11.60 -9.01
C LEU A 238 -6.61 -11.85 -8.51
N ALA A 239 -7.38 -12.76 -9.13
CA ALA A 239 -8.73 -13.10 -8.70
C ALA A 239 -8.77 -13.72 -7.28
N LYS A 240 -7.68 -14.33 -6.79
CA LYS A 240 -7.62 -14.82 -5.40
C LYS A 240 -7.59 -13.70 -4.37
N VAL A 241 -6.95 -12.57 -4.71
CA VAL A 241 -6.81 -11.43 -3.79
C VAL A 241 -7.85 -10.33 -4.05
N ALA A 242 -8.31 -10.19 -5.28
CA ALA A 242 -9.29 -9.21 -5.73
C ALA A 242 -10.36 -9.89 -6.61
N PRO A 243 -11.30 -10.65 -6.02
CA PRO A 243 -12.24 -11.50 -6.77
C PRO A 243 -13.11 -10.75 -7.78
N TYR A 244 -13.44 -9.49 -7.51
CA TYR A 244 -14.25 -8.66 -8.42
C TYR A 244 -13.59 -8.41 -9.79
N THR A 245 -12.28 -8.67 -9.91
CA THR A 245 -11.55 -8.56 -11.18
C THR A 245 -11.86 -9.71 -12.14
N GLU A 246 -12.45 -10.82 -11.69
CA GLU A 246 -12.67 -12.03 -12.51
C GLU A 246 -13.49 -11.73 -13.77
N GLY A 247 -14.58 -10.96 -13.63
CA GLY A 247 -15.47 -10.58 -14.71
C GLY A 247 -14.96 -9.48 -15.65
N GLN A 248 -13.83 -8.84 -15.34
CA GLN A 248 -13.29 -7.75 -16.15
C GLN A 248 -12.42 -8.32 -17.29
N THR A 249 -12.78 -8.00 -18.54
CA THR A 249 -12.13 -8.52 -19.74
C THR A 249 -11.75 -7.40 -20.71
N SER A 250 -10.86 -7.70 -21.66
CA SER A 250 -10.53 -6.81 -22.76
C SER A 250 -11.70 -6.66 -23.75
N LEU A 251 -11.98 -5.44 -24.18
CA LEU A 251 -12.93 -5.12 -25.24
C LEU A 251 -12.27 -5.26 -26.60
N ASP A 252 -12.82 -6.11 -27.47
CA ASP A 252 -12.33 -6.36 -28.83
C ASP A 252 -10.83 -6.69 -28.90
N GLY A 253 -10.31 -7.36 -27.87
CA GLY A 253 -8.89 -7.74 -27.76
C GLY A 253 -7.93 -6.57 -27.47
N LYS A 254 -8.44 -5.39 -27.10
CA LYS A 254 -7.64 -4.20 -26.74
C LYS A 254 -7.49 -4.03 -25.24
N ALA A 255 -6.42 -3.38 -24.81
CA ALA A 255 -6.29 -2.90 -23.44
C ALA A 255 -7.55 -2.13 -23.03
N THR A 256 -8.10 -2.46 -21.87
CA THR A 256 -9.38 -1.92 -21.41
C THR A 256 -9.26 -1.48 -19.96
N ILE A 257 -9.70 -0.26 -19.67
CA ILE A 257 -9.75 0.27 -18.32
C ILE A 257 -11.17 0.21 -17.77
N TYR A 258 -11.27 -0.22 -16.52
CA TYR A 258 -12.43 -0.16 -15.66
C TYR A 258 -12.11 0.86 -14.56
N VAL A 259 -12.96 1.88 -14.42
CA VAL A 259 -12.86 2.88 -13.34
C VAL A 259 -14.11 2.74 -12.50
N CYS A 260 -13.93 2.30 -11.26
CA CYS A 260 -14.99 2.12 -10.29
C CYS A 260 -14.84 3.14 -9.17
N GLU A 261 -15.97 3.60 -8.65
CA GLU A 261 -16.05 4.49 -7.49
C GLU A 261 -17.06 3.89 -6.52
N ASN A 262 -16.65 3.65 -5.27
CA ASN A 262 -17.51 3.05 -4.24
C ASN A 262 -18.20 1.75 -4.74
N PHE A 263 -17.44 0.86 -5.36
CA PHE A 263 -17.92 -0.43 -5.91
C PHE A 263 -18.91 -0.32 -7.08
N ALA A 264 -19.11 0.86 -7.65
CA ALA A 264 -19.88 1.07 -8.88
C ALA A 264 -18.94 1.42 -10.04
N CYS A 265 -18.86 0.54 -11.03
CA CYS A 265 -18.02 0.76 -12.21
C CYS A 265 -18.75 1.56 -13.30
N GLN A 266 -18.03 2.51 -13.90
CA GLN A 266 -18.46 3.14 -15.15
C GLN A 266 -18.34 2.16 -16.31
N LEU A 267 -18.90 2.51 -17.47
CA LEU A 267 -18.71 1.71 -18.69
C LEU A 267 -17.21 1.62 -19.03
N PRO A 268 -16.65 0.41 -19.21
CA PRO A 268 -15.25 0.25 -19.55
C PRO A 268 -14.94 0.83 -20.92
N THR A 269 -13.68 1.24 -21.12
CA THR A 269 -13.24 1.86 -22.37
C THR A 269 -11.85 1.39 -22.77
N ALA A 270 -11.62 1.29 -24.08
CA ALA A 270 -10.30 1.12 -24.69
C ALA A 270 -9.71 2.44 -25.22
N ASP A 271 -10.47 3.54 -25.10
CA ASP A 271 -10.12 4.87 -25.60
C ASP A 271 -9.45 5.73 -24.51
N LEU A 272 -8.27 6.27 -24.83
CA LEU A 272 -7.45 7.06 -23.90
C LEU A 272 -8.11 8.39 -23.50
N ASP A 273 -8.80 9.07 -24.42
CA ASP A 273 -9.44 10.35 -24.10
C ASP A 273 -10.62 10.13 -23.15
N LYS A 274 -11.43 9.09 -23.40
CA LYS A 274 -12.51 8.67 -22.50
C LYS A 274 -11.96 8.25 -21.14
N MET A 275 -10.87 7.49 -21.11
CA MET A 275 -10.17 7.14 -19.86
C MET A 275 -9.85 8.39 -19.05
N MET A 276 -9.23 9.40 -19.68
CA MET A 276 -8.86 10.64 -18.99
C MET A 276 -10.08 11.45 -18.52
N GLN A 277 -11.23 11.34 -19.20
CA GLN A 277 -12.49 11.92 -18.74
C GLN A 277 -13.05 11.20 -17.50
N LEU A 278 -12.96 9.86 -17.46
CA LEU A 278 -13.37 9.06 -16.29
C LEU A 278 -12.55 9.42 -15.05
N LEU A 279 -11.22 9.54 -15.20
CA LEU A 279 -10.32 9.87 -14.08
C LEU A 279 -10.54 11.27 -13.49
N LYS A 280 -11.09 12.22 -14.26
CA LYS A 280 -11.34 13.60 -13.81
C LYS A 280 -12.64 13.79 -13.04
N ARG A 281 -13.53 12.80 -13.01
CA ARG A 281 -14.91 12.94 -12.48
C ARG A 281 -15.02 12.95 -10.95
N THR A 282 -13.91 12.83 -10.23
CA THR A 282 -13.86 12.91 -8.77
C THR A 282 -14.26 14.30 -8.27
N GLY A 283 -15.51 14.45 -7.84
CA GLY A 283 -16.00 15.64 -7.12
C GLY A 283 -17.37 16.20 -7.49
N THR A 284 -18.07 15.68 -8.50
CA THR A 284 -19.45 16.09 -8.82
C THR A 284 -20.43 14.93 -8.69
N SER A 285 -20.58 14.39 -7.47
CA SER A 285 -21.87 13.80 -7.12
C SER A 285 -22.68 14.89 -6.42
N GLN A 286 -23.61 15.45 -7.17
CA GLN A 286 -24.62 16.36 -6.68
C GLN A 286 -25.31 15.75 -5.45
N LYS A 287 -25.21 16.44 -4.31
CA LYS A 287 -26.30 16.51 -3.34
C LYS A 287 -26.75 17.95 -3.26
#